data_AF-A0AAW1BCD4-F1
#
_entry.id   AF-A0AAW1BCD4-F1
#
_cell.length_a   1.000
_cell.length_b   1.000
_cell.length_c   1.000
_cell.angle_alpha   90.00
_cell.angle_beta   90.00
_cell.angle_gamma   90.00
#
_symmetry.space_group_name_H-M   'P 1'
#
loop_
_entity.id
_entity.type
_entity.pdbx_description
1 polymer ?
#
loop_
_entity_poly.entity_id
_entity_poly.type
_entity_poly.pdbx_seq_one_letter_code
_entity_poly.pdbx_strand_id
1 'polypeptide(L)'
;MVVTPPVIASFRGIIPHGLSLEIGDTVQILEKCDGWYRGFALKNPNLKGIFPSGFVHLKNACVKNKGQFEIIIPAEDSVITEMTSTLRDWGTMWKQLYVRNEGDLFHRLWHIMNEILDLRRQVLVGHLTHDRMKDVKRHITARLDWGNEQLGLDLVPRKEYAMVDPEEISITELYRLMEHRHRKKDTPVPASSHHLFVQMKSLMCSNLGEDLEIIFSLFDSKENRPISERFFLKLNRNGLPKCPEKPERYCSLFVNLGSSELRKDIYIIVHIIRIGRMGAGEKKNTCNIQYRRPFGCAVLSMADLMADDTKDDLILKVYMCNTESDWFQIHESIIKKLNARYNLTGSNAGLAVSLQLLHGDIEQIRRDYTSMFTHGVSIARKLGFSNIIMPGMF
;
A
#
# COMPACT_ATOMS: atom_id res chain seq x y z
N MET A 1 -8.79 -19.80 36.71
CA MET A 1 -8.38 -19.12 37.97
C MET A 1 -7.36 -18.09 37.54
N VAL A 2 -7.71 -16.82 37.60
CA VAL A 2 -6.99 -15.75 36.90
C VAL A 2 -5.75 -15.36 37.67
N VAL A 3 -4.68 -14.96 36.98
CA VAL A 3 -3.95 -13.67 37.04
C VAL A 3 -2.64 -13.85 36.26
N THR A 4 -2.16 -12.79 35.61
CA THR A 4 -0.74 -12.50 35.31
C THR A 4 -0.03 -11.76 36.47
N PRO A 5 0.15 -12.36 37.67
CA PRO A 5 0.61 -11.63 38.83
C PRO A 5 2.11 -11.43 38.72
N PRO A 6 2.63 -10.23 39.00
CA PRO A 6 4.06 -10.08 39.18
C PRO A 6 4.49 -10.87 40.42
N VAL A 7 5.56 -11.62 40.26
CA VAL A 7 6.32 -12.22 41.35
C VAL A 7 6.93 -11.09 42.16
N ILE A 8 6.63 -11.02 43.46
CA ILE A 8 7.05 -9.91 44.34
C ILE A 8 8.37 -10.19 45.06
N ALA A 9 8.84 -11.43 45.04
CA ALA A 9 10.13 -11.84 45.56
C ALA A 9 10.67 -13.01 44.73
N SER A 10 11.99 -13.07 44.52
CA SER A 10 12.59 -14.17 43.76
C SER A 10 12.47 -15.49 44.55
N PHE A 11 12.03 -16.55 43.88
CA PHE A 11 11.91 -17.90 44.42
C PHE A 11 12.86 -18.83 43.68
N ARG A 12 13.76 -19.48 44.40
CA ARG A 12 14.62 -20.54 43.83
C ARG A 12 13.88 -21.87 43.96
N GLY A 13 13.52 -22.47 42.83
CA GLY A 13 12.79 -23.75 42.73
C GLY A 13 13.65 -24.97 43.07
N ILE A 14 14.29 -24.97 44.24
CA ILE A 14 15.20 -26.04 44.69
C ILE A 14 14.42 -27.28 45.20
N ILE A 15 13.09 -27.17 45.30
CA ILE A 15 12.19 -28.26 45.68
C ILE A 15 11.76 -29.10 44.47
N PRO A 16 11.31 -30.35 44.67
CA PRO A 16 10.71 -31.15 43.60
C PRO A 16 9.58 -30.40 42.89
N HIS A 17 9.62 -30.37 41.57
CA HIS A 17 8.68 -29.63 40.71
C HIS A 17 8.65 -28.11 40.94
N GLY A 18 9.60 -27.54 41.69
CA GLY A 18 9.69 -26.11 41.96
C GLY A 18 9.99 -25.29 40.71
N LEU A 19 9.17 -24.29 40.42
CA LEU A 19 9.42 -23.35 39.33
C LEU A 19 10.24 -22.18 39.85
N SER A 20 11.46 -22.01 39.35
CA SER A 20 12.26 -20.83 39.71
C SER A 20 11.68 -19.56 39.08
N LEU A 21 11.52 -18.52 39.89
CA LEU A 21 10.90 -17.26 39.52
C LEU A 21 11.75 -16.08 40.00
N GLU A 22 11.83 -15.05 39.19
CA GLU A 22 12.51 -13.80 39.52
C GLU A 22 11.50 -12.71 39.84
N ILE A 23 11.87 -11.77 40.70
CA ILE A 23 11.04 -10.60 40.98
C ILE A 23 10.65 -9.88 39.67
N GLY A 24 9.36 -9.62 39.50
CA GLY A 24 8.78 -9.02 38.29
C GLY A 24 8.38 -10.01 37.20
N ASP A 25 8.69 -11.31 37.35
CA ASP A 25 8.16 -12.33 36.45
C ASP A 25 6.64 -12.34 36.48
N THR A 26 6.04 -12.48 35.30
CA THR A 26 4.60 -12.70 35.18
C THR A 26 4.34 -14.18 35.03
N VAL A 27 3.46 -14.74 35.87
CA VAL A 27 3.09 -16.16 35.82
C VAL A 27 1.64 -16.37 35.40
N GLN A 28 1.29 -17.55 34.93
CA GLN A 28 -0.09 -17.99 34.79
C GLN A 28 -0.34 -19.12 35.79
N ILE A 29 -1.35 -18.93 36.64
CA ILE A 29 -1.70 -19.91 37.69
C ILE A 29 -2.76 -20.86 37.14
N LEU A 30 -2.47 -22.16 37.20
CA LEU A 30 -3.37 -23.24 36.79
C LEU A 30 -4.14 -23.80 37.98
N GLU A 31 -3.44 -24.07 39.09
CA GLU A 31 -4.01 -24.71 40.28
C GLU A 31 -3.50 -24.03 41.55
N LYS A 32 -4.24 -24.18 42.65
CA LYS A 32 -3.90 -23.67 43.99
C LYS A 32 -4.13 -24.79 45.00
N CYS A 33 -3.16 -25.02 45.88
CA CYS A 33 -3.25 -25.96 47.00
C CYS A 33 -2.45 -25.41 48.18
N ASP A 34 -3.06 -25.25 49.35
CA ASP A 34 -2.42 -25.01 50.65
C ASP A 34 -1.22 -24.05 50.65
N GLY A 35 -1.43 -22.82 50.15
CA GLY A 35 -0.38 -21.79 50.13
C GLY A 35 0.64 -21.94 49.00
N TRP A 36 0.40 -22.85 48.05
CA TRP A 36 1.15 -23.04 46.82
C TRP A 36 0.28 -22.84 45.59
N TYR A 37 0.92 -22.37 44.53
CA TYR A 37 0.38 -22.29 43.19
C TYR A 37 1.13 -23.25 42.29
N ARG A 38 0.42 -23.81 41.30
CA ARG A 38 1.02 -24.51 40.17
C ARG A 38 0.73 -23.72 38.91
N GLY A 39 1.75 -23.53 38.09
CA GLY A 39 1.64 -22.69 36.91
C GLY A 39 2.90 -22.68 36.07
N PHE A 40 3.04 -21.66 35.23
CA PHE A 40 4.23 -21.41 34.42
C PHE A 40 4.51 -19.91 34.34
N ALA A 41 5.76 -19.54 34.07
CA ALA A 41 6.11 -18.15 33.77
C ALA A 41 5.77 -17.85 32.30
N LEU A 42 5.20 -16.68 32.00
CA LEU A 42 4.83 -16.32 30.63
C LEU A 42 6.04 -16.29 29.68
N LYS A 43 7.24 -16.02 30.21
CA LYS A 43 8.51 -16.09 29.45
C LYS A 43 8.89 -17.52 29.03
N ASN A 44 8.35 -18.54 29.69
CA ASN A 44 8.60 -19.94 29.35
C ASN A 44 7.37 -20.83 29.66
N PRO A 45 6.35 -20.83 28.80
CA PRO A 45 5.08 -21.54 29.05
C PRO A 45 5.22 -23.07 29.13
N ASN A 46 6.27 -23.63 28.53
CA ASN A 46 6.50 -25.07 28.48
C ASN A 46 6.97 -25.62 29.84
N LEU A 47 7.57 -24.77 30.68
CA LEU A 47 8.05 -25.18 31.99
C LEU A 47 6.99 -24.91 33.05
N LYS A 48 6.29 -25.98 33.45
CA LYS A 48 5.30 -25.94 34.54
C LYS A 48 5.92 -26.39 35.85
N GLY A 49 5.55 -25.73 36.93
CA GLY A 49 5.99 -26.10 38.27
C GLY A 49 5.20 -25.41 39.37
N ILE A 50 5.60 -25.66 40.61
CA ILE A 50 4.98 -25.11 41.82
C ILE A 50 5.80 -23.95 42.39
N PHE A 51 5.10 -22.97 42.96
CA PHE A 51 5.70 -21.80 43.61
C PHE A 51 4.80 -21.31 44.76
N PRO A 52 5.36 -20.73 45.84
CA PRO A 52 4.58 -20.33 47.00
C PRO A 52 3.64 -19.17 46.67
N SER A 53 2.43 -19.17 47.22
CA SER A 53 1.45 -18.12 46.96
C SER A 53 1.88 -16.76 47.52
N GLY A 54 2.65 -16.74 48.61
CA GLY A 54 3.17 -15.52 49.23
C GLY A 54 4.19 -14.77 48.37
N PHE A 55 4.71 -15.37 47.30
CA PHE A 55 5.70 -14.76 46.40
C PHE A 55 5.05 -14.09 45.21
N VAL A 56 3.72 -14.07 45.15
CA VAL A 56 2.94 -13.74 43.96
C VAL A 56 1.83 -12.75 44.31
N HIS A 57 1.78 -11.60 43.62
CA HIS A 57 0.75 -10.59 43.85
C HIS A 57 -0.37 -10.64 42.83
N LEU A 58 -1.56 -11.07 43.25
CA LEU A 58 -2.73 -11.17 42.38
C LEU A 58 -3.21 -9.79 41.88
N LYS A 59 -3.55 -9.72 40.59
CA LYS A 59 -4.07 -8.56 39.85
C LYS A 59 -5.38 -8.95 39.17
N ASN A 60 -6.24 -7.98 38.87
CA ASN A 60 -7.49 -8.30 38.18
C ASN A 60 -7.25 -8.58 36.69
N ALA A 61 -7.92 -9.60 36.15
CA ALA A 61 -7.93 -9.88 34.72
C ALA A 61 -9.27 -10.51 34.30
N CYS A 62 -9.64 -10.31 33.04
CA CYS A 62 -10.78 -10.92 32.38
C CYS A 62 -10.33 -12.19 31.63
N VAL A 63 -11.23 -13.17 31.53
CA VAL A 63 -11.00 -14.42 30.79
C VAL A 63 -11.95 -14.47 29.61
N LYS A 64 -11.40 -14.50 28.39
CA LYS A 64 -12.14 -14.82 27.16
C LYS A 64 -11.88 -16.29 26.78
N ASN A 65 -12.82 -16.90 26.04
CA ASN A 65 -12.70 -18.25 25.47
C ASN A 65 -12.43 -19.37 26.50
N LYS A 66 -13.30 -19.51 27.51
CA LYS A 66 -13.21 -20.58 28.53
C LYS A 66 -13.05 -21.96 27.86
N GLY A 67 -12.01 -22.71 28.23
CA GLY A 67 -11.71 -24.03 27.66
C GLY A 67 -10.24 -24.18 27.29
N GLN A 68 -9.95 -24.92 26.21
CA GLN A 68 -8.58 -25.20 25.75
C GLN A 68 -7.86 -23.95 25.19
N PHE A 69 -8.60 -22.89 24.84
CA PHE A 69 -8.10 -21.65 24.24
C PHE A 69 -8.33 -20.44 25.16
N GLU A 70 -8.18 -20.62 26.48
CA GLU A 70 -8.39 -19.57 27.47
C GLU A 70 -7.42 -18.38 27.23
N ILE A 71 -7.97 -17.19 26.98
CA ILE A 71 -7.21 -15.95 26.80
C ILE A 71 -7.38 -15.09 28.05
N ILE A 72 -6.28 -14.75 28.70
CA ILE A 72 -6.24 -13.90 29.90
C ILE A 72 -5.92 -12.47 29.48
N ILE A 73 -6.86 -11.55 29.71
CA ILE A 73 -6.73 -10.13 29.39
C ILE A 73 -6.62 -9.36 30.70
N PRO A 74 -5.49 -8.67 30.98
CA PRO A 74 -5.37 -7.82 32.16
C PRO A 74 -6.51 -6.79 32.24
N ALA A 75 -7.03 -6.53 33.45
CA ALA A 75 -8.04 -5.49 33.66
C ALA A 75 -7.43 -4.07 33.68
N GLU A 76 -6.10 -3.98 33.62
CA GLU A 76 -5.38 -2.73 33.44
C GLU A 76 -5.65 -2.14 32.05
N ASP A 77 -5.44 -0.83 31.92
CA ASP A 77 -5.59 -0.15 30.64
C ASP A 77 -4.72 -0.81 29.57
N SER A 78 -5.30 -1.07 28.39
CA SER A 78 -4.62 -1.70 27.26
C SER A 78 -3.28 -1.02 26.92
N VAL A 79 -3.21 0.31 27.02
CA VAL A 79 -1.98 1.07 26.77
C VAL A 79 -0.88 0.70 27.77
N ILE A 80 -1.21 0.48 29.04
CA ILE A 80 -0.23 0.09 30.08
C ILE A 80 0.30 -1.32 29.82
N THR A 81 -0.58 -2.24 29.43
CA THR A 81 -0.17 -3.62 29.11
C THR A 81 0.77 -3.64 27.92
N GLU A 82 0.47 -2.84 26.90
CA GLU A 82 1.30 -2.72 25.70
C GLU A 82 2.65 -2.05 25.99
N MET A 83 2.69 -0.95 26.74
CA MET A 83 3.96 -0.34 27.17
C MET A 83 4.86 -1.39 27.84
N THR A 84 4.27 -2.25 28.67
CA THR A 84 5.02 -3.27 29.42
C THR A 84 5.57 -4.35 28.49
N SER A 85 4.80 -4.84 27.52
CA SER A 85 5.30 -5.83 26.54
C SER A 85 6.35 -5.21 25.62
N THR A 86 6.05 -4.06 25.03
CA THR A 86 6.93 -3.40 24.06
C THR A 86 8.28 -3.03 24.67
N LEU A 87 8.31 -2.54 25.91
CA LEU A 87 9.59 -2.26 26.60
C LEU A 87 10.42 -3.52 26.88
N ARG A 88 9.79 -4.70 27.08
CA ARG A 88 10.51 -5.97 27.24
C ARG A 88 11.15 -6.39 25.91
N ASP A 89 10.39 -6.29 24.83
CA ASP A 89 10.87 -6.63 23.48
C ASP A 89 12.01 -5.70 23.06
N TRP A 90 11.81 -4.39 23.21
CA TRP A 90 12.83 -3.38 22.95
C TRP A 90 14.04 -3.54 23.86
N GLY A 91 13.88 -3.94 25.12
CA GLY A 91 15.01 -4.21 26.02
C GLY A 91 15.93 -5.31 25.50
N THR A 92 15.39 -6.29 24.78
CA THR A 92 16.18 -7.34 24.13
C THR A 92 16.90 -6.79 22.89
N MET A 93 16.18 -6.05 22.04
CA MET A 93 16.75 -5.44 20.82
C MET A 93 17.80 -4.38 21.15
N TRP A 94 17.57 -3.55 22.16
CA TRP A 94 18.48 -2.52 22.64
C TRP A 94 19.86 -3.10 23.03
N LYS A 95 19.89 -4.25 23.71
CA LYS A 95 21.14 -4.97 23.99
C LYS A 95 21.83 -5.43 22.71
N GLN A 96 21.07 -5.85 21.69
CA GLN A 96 21.63 -6.24 20.40
C GLN A 96 22.23 -5.06 19.64
N LEU A 97 21.63 -3.86 19.72
CA LEU A 97 22.17 -2.65 19.11
C LEU A 97 23.57 -2.31 19.64
N TYR A 98 23.79 -2.50 20.95
CA TYR A 98 25.11 -2.34 21.56
C TYR A 98 26.13 -3.32 20.95
N VAL A 99 25.76 -4.61 20.86
CA VAL A 99 26.63 -5.65 20.28
C VAL A 99 26.94 -5.40 18.80
N ARG A 100 25.97 -4.87 18.05
CA ARG A 100 26.11 -4.52 16.62
C ARG A 100 26.80 -3.17 16.38
N ASN A 101 27.18 -2.46 17.44
CA ASN A 101 27.81 -1.14 17.39
C ASN A 101 26.95 -0.05 16.72
N GLU A 102 25.63 -0.12 16.88
CA GLU A 102 24.67 0.90 16.40
C GLU A 102 24.44 1.98 17.46
N GLY A 103 25.49 2.73 17.82
CA GLY A 103 25.51 3.64 18.97
C GLY A 103 24.42 4.72 18.97
N ASP A 104 24.15 5.35 17.82
CA ASP A 104 23.14 6.41 17.74
C ASP A 104 21.74 5.91 18.06
N LEU A 105 21.35 4.77 17.47
CA LEU A 105 20.04 4.17 17.71
C LEU A 105 19.94 3.62 19.14
N PHE A 106 21.03 3.05 19.67
CA PHE A 106 21.13 2.58 21.05
C PHE A 106 20.81 3.71 22.06
N HIS A 107 21.42 4.89 21.91
CA HIS A 107 21.17 6.01 22.81
C HIS A 107 19.78 6.62 22.64
N ARG A 108 19.31 6.81 21.40
CA ARG A 108 17.96 7.33 21.15
C ARG A 108 16.89 6.40 21.72
N LEU A 109 17.01 5.09 21.49
CA LEU A 109 16.06 4.11 22.01
C LEU A 109 16.06 4.10 23.54
N TRP A 110 17.23 4.18 24.19
CA TRP A 110 17.32 4.30 25.65
C TRP A 110 16.55 5.52 26.19
N HIS A 111 16.69 6.68 25.55
CA HIS A 111 15.94 7.88 25.93
C HIS A 111 14.43 7.67 25.82
N ILE A 112 13.95 7.11 24.71
CA ILE A 112 12.52 6.83 24.52
C ILE A 112 12.01 5.79 25.52
N MET A 113 12.78 4.74 25.79
CA MET A 113 12.40 3.73 26.79
C MET A 113 12.19 4.34 28.17
N ASN A 114 13.08 5.25 28.61
CA ASN A 114 12.93 5.94 29.88
C ASN A 114 11.75 6.91 29.89
N GLU A 115 11.53 7.65 28.79
CA GLU A 115 10.36 8.52 28.67
C GLU A 115 9.06 7.71 28.77
N ILE A 116 8.97 6.56 28.12
CA ILE A 116 7.81 5.65 28.24
C ILE A 116 7.65 5.15 29.68
N LEU A 117 8.74 4.81 30.38
CA LEU A 117 8.68 4.42 31.80
C LEU A 117 8.15 5.54 32.69
N ASP A 118 8.53 6.80 32.44
CA ASP A 118 8.04 7.96 33.18
C ASP A 118 6.56 8.24 32.89
N LEU A 119 6.14 8.17 31.61
CA LEU A 119 4.74 8.28 31.22
C LEU A 119 3.90 7.17 31.86
N ARG A 120 4.44 5.95 31.97
CA ARG A 120 3.76 4.83 32.64
C ARG A 120 3.50 5.14 34.10
N ARG A 121 4.49 5.72 34.79
CA ARG A 121 4.33 6.16 36.19
C ARG A 121 3.22 7.21 36.30
N GLN A 122 3.17 8.19 35.40
CA GLN A 122 2.12 9.22 35.40
C GLN A 122 0.71 8.63 35.22
N VAL A 123 0.53 7.68 34.30
CA VAL A 123 -0.76 7.01 34.08
C VAL A 123 -1.16 6.20 35.32
N LEU A 124 -0.23 5.47 35.94
CA LEU A 124 -0.49 4.62 37.10
C LEU A 124 -0.80 5.40 38.39
N VAL A 125 -0.32 6.63 38.52
CA VAL A 125 -0.60 7.49 39.68
C VAL A 125 -2.09 7.89 39.76
N GLY A 126 -2.83 7.86 38.63
CA GLY A 126 -4.29 7.89 38.64
C GLY A 126 -4.96 9.25 38.95
N HIS A 127 -4.19 10.35 39.04
CA HIS A 127 -4.72 11.70 39.33
C HIS A 127 -4.97 12.57 38.09
N LEU A 128 -5.07 11.97 36.91
CA LEU A 128 -5.28 12.71 35.65
C LEU A 128 -6.77 12.85 35.33
N THR A 129 -7.16 14.04 34.87
CA THR A 129 -8.49 14.23 34.26
C THR A 129 -8.60 13.42 32.96
N HIS A 130 -9.83 13.16 32.50
CA HIS A 130 -10.06 12.39 31.27
C HIS A 130 -9.33 12.97 30.05
N ASP A 131 -9.38 14.30 29.88
CA ASP A 131 -8.69 14.97 28.77
C ASP A 131 -7.16 14.87 28.88
N ARG A 132 -6.62 15.03 30.10
CA ARG A 132 -5.17 14.85 30.33
C ARG A 132 -4.74 13.41 30.10
N MET A 133 -5.54 12.43 30.50
CA MET A 133 -5.30 11.02 30.23
C MET A 133 -5.28 10.74 28.72
N LYS A 134 -6.19 11.35 27.96
CA LYS A 134 -6.26 11.22 26.49
C LYS A 134 -4.99 11.73 25.82
N ASP A 135 -4.47 12.89 26.25
CA ASP A 135 -3.24 13.44 25.71
C ASP A 135 -2.01 12.60 26.07
N VAL A 136 -1.94 12.10 27.30
CA VAL A 136 -0.86 11.19 27.74
C VAL A 136 -0.89 9.88 26.95
N LYS A 137 -2.06 9.26 26.75
CA LYS A 137 -2.21 8.06 25.90
C LYS A 137 -1.79 8.33 24.45
N ARG A 138 -2.18 9.48 23.88
CA ARG A 138 -1.74 9.88 22.54
C ARG A 138 -0.22 9.98 22.47
N HIS A 139 0.41 10.57 23.48
CA HIS A 139 1.87 10.71 23.53
C HIS A 139 2.57 9.36 23.68
N ILE A 140 2.08 8.49 24.56
CA ILE A 140 2.59 7.13 24.74
C ILE A 140 2.54 6.35 23.43
N THR A 141 1.36 6.28 22.79
CA THR A 141 1.19 5.53 21.54
C THR A 141 2.13 6.07 20.45
N ALA A 142 2.27 7.39 20.31
CA ALA A 142 3.22 7.98 19.36
C ALA A 142 4.68 7.55 19.62
N ARG A 143 5.11 7.46 20.88
CA ARG A 143 6.47 7.00 21.23
C ARG A 143 6.67 5.51 20.99
N LEU A 144 5.69 4.68 21.34
CA LEU A 144 5.69 3.24 21.02
C LEU A 144 5.80 3.01 19.52
N ASP A 145 5.00 3.73 18.74
CA ASP A 145 4.99 3.58 17.30
C ASP A 145 6.32 4.00 16.66
N TRP A 146 6.90 5.12 17.13
CA TRP A 146 8.21 5.57 16.68
C TRP A 146 9.30 4.53 16.95
N GLY A 147 9.34 3.95 18.15
CA GLY A 147 10.38 2.97 18.46
C GLY A 147 10.22 1.65 17.70
N ASN A 148 8.99 1.19 17.48
CA ASN A 148 8.73 0.03 16.62
C ASN A 148 9.24 0.28 15.19
N GLU A 149 8.98 1.47 14.67
CA GLU A 149 9.42 1.86 13.34
C GLU A 149 10.95 1.91 13.23
N GLN A 150 11.65 2.50 14.20
CA GLN A 150 13.12 2.56 14.20
C GLN A 150 13.76 1.18 14.33
N LEU A 151 13.07 0.24 14.97
CA LEU A 151 13.51 -1.14 15.16
C LEU A 151 13.09 -2.07 14.01
N GLY A 152 12.33 -1.57 13.02
CA GLY A 152 11.81 -2.38 11.92
C GLY A 152 10.78 -3.42 12.35
N LEU A 153 10.06 -3.17 13.44
CA LEU A 153 8.97 -4.01 13.94
C LEU A 153 7.64 -3.70 13.24
N ASP A 154 6.70 -4.64 13.39
CA ASP A 154 5.36 -4.50 12.81
C ASP A 154 4.63 -3.26 13.33
N LEU A 155 3.86 -2.65 12.44
CA LEU A 155 2.99 -1.53 12.77
C LEU A 155 1.77 -2.01 13.56
N VAL A 156 1.41 -1.27 14.60
CA VAL A 156 0.24 -1.56 15.43
C VAL A 156 -0.91 -0.64 14.99
N PRO A 157 -1.99 -1.16 14.39
CA PRO A 157 -3.19 -0.38 14.08
C PRO A 157 -3.98 -0.11 15.37
N ARG A 158 -4.45 1.13 15.53
CA ARG A 158 -5.09 1.59 16.77
C ARG A 158 -6.42 2.28 16.51
N LYS A 159 -7.38 2.06 17.41
CA LYS A 159 -8.62 2.82 17.53
C LYS A 159 -8.73 3.31 18.97
N GLU A 160 -8.91 4.63 19.15
CA GLU A 160 -8.96 5.25 20.48
C GLU A 160 -7.78 4.83 21.39
N TYR A 161 -6.56 4.82 20.83
CA TYR A 161 -5.29 4.45 21.49
C TYR A 161 -5.09 2.96 21.78
N ALA A 162 -6.13 2.13 21.75
CA ALA A 162 -6.03 0.69 21.91
C ALA A 162 -5.68 -0.02 20.59
N MET A 163 -4.95 -1.13 20.67
CA MET A 163 -4.73 -2.03 19.53
C MET A 163 -6.07 -2.59 19.05
N VAL A 164 -6.28 -2.63 17.73
CA VAL A 164 -7.50 -3.18 17.15
C VAL A 164 -7.50 -4.70 17.22
N ASP A 165 -8.65 -5.30 17.52
CA ASP A 165 -8.84 -6.75 17.48
C ASP A 165 -9.04 -7.20 16.02
N PRO A 166 -8.22 -8.14 15.50
CA PRO A 166 -8.39 -8.68 14.15
C PRO A 166 -9.76 -9.33 13.90
N GLU A 167 -10.43 -9.82 14.94
CA GLU A 167 -11.75 -10.45 14.82
C GLU A 167 -12.89 -9.42 14.79
N GLU A 168 -12.66 -8.19 15.26
CA GLU A 168 -13.68 -7.14 15.35
C GLU A 168 -13.56 -6.09 14.22
N ILE A 169 -12.40 -5.99 13.56
CA ILE A 169 -12.17 -5.00 12.50
C ILE A 169 -12.33 -5.58 11.09
N SER A 170 -13.04 -4.86 10.22
CA SER A 170 -13.11 -5.23 8.79
C SER A 170 -11.78 -4.96 8.07
N ILE A 171 -11.46 -5.78 7.06
CA ILE A 171 -10.25 -5.59 6.25
C ILE A 171 -10.16 -4.18 5.65
N THR A 172 -11.29 -3.60 5.26
CA THR A 172 -11.38 -2.25 4.68
C THR A 172 -11.14 -1.17 5.74
N GLU A 173 -11.66 -1.35 6.96
CA GLU A 173 -11.43 -0.40 8.07
C GLU A 173 -9.98 -0.46 8.55
N LEU A 174 -9.41 -1.67 8.67
CA LEU A 174 -8.01 -1.88 8.99
C LEU A 174 -7.10 -1.21 7.96
N TYR A 175 -7.39 -1.41 6.67
CA TYR A 175 -6.67 -0.77 5.58
C TYR A 175 -6.68 0.76 5.73
N ARG A 176 -7.85 1.36 5.97
CA ARG A 176 -7.98 2.81 6.17
C ARG A 176 -7.17 3.30 7.37
N LEU A 177 -7.20 2.60 8.50
CA LEU A 177 -6.41 2.97 9.68
C LEU A 177 -4.91 3.00 9.37
N MET A 178 -4.43 2.08 8.54
CA MET A 178 -3.03 2.01 8.17
C MET A 178 -2.63 3.02 7.11
N GLU A 179 -3.50 3.30 6.15
CA GLU A 179 -3.30 4.33 5.14
C GLU A 179 -3.06 5.73 5.75
N HIS A 180 -3.86 6.12 6.75
CA HIS A 180 -3.72 7.41 7.44
C HIS A 180 -2.38 7.59 8.16
N ARG A 181 -1.71 6.48 8.50
CA ARG A 181 -0.46 6.45 9.26
C ARG A 181 0.76 6.56 8.35
N HIS A 182 0.75 5.85 7.21
CA HIS A 182 1.81 6.02 6.20
C HIS A 182 1.89 7.45 5.67
N ARG A 183 0.78 8.18 5.62
CA ARG A 183 0.73 9.59 5.20
C ARG A 183 1.47 10.57 6.10
N LYS A 184 1.66 10.28 7.39
CA LYS A 184 2.31 11.22 8.31
C LYS A 184 3.83 11.30 8.16
N LYS A 185 4.44 10.41 7.38
CA LYS A 185 5.88 10.43 7.07
C LYS A 185 6.25 11.39 5.94
N ASP A 186 5.30 11.74 5.09
CA ASP A 186 5.54 12.72 4.04
C ASP A 186 5.16 14.10 4.57
N THR A 187 6.18 14.96 4.72
CA THR A 187 6.02 16.40 4.87
C THR A 187 5.00 16.89 3.82
N PRO A 188 4.08 17.81 4.12
CA PRO A 188 3.10 18.25 3.13
C PRO A 188 3.82 19.01 2.01
N VAL A 189 4.21 18.29 0.96
CA VAL A 189 4.58 18.88 -0.33
C VAL A 189 3.26 19.43 -0.90
N PRO A 190 3.19 20.71 -1.31
CA PRO A 190 2.00 21.23 -1.94
C PRO A 190 1.67 20.37 -3.17
N ALA A 191 0.49 19.75 -3.13
CA ALA A 191 0.03 18.80 -4.13
C ALA A 191 -0.15 19.50 -5.48
N SER A 192 0.90 19.49 -6.30
CA SER A 192 0.76 19.66 -7.75
C SER A 192 0.23 18.33 -8.30
N SER A 193 -1.09 18.17 -8.27
CA SER A 193 -1.77 17.12 -9.01
C SER A 193 -1.67 17.44 -10.50
N HIS A 194 -1.10 16.52 -11.26
CA HIS A 194 -1.08 16.58 -12.71
C HIS A 194 -2.06 15.55 -13.27
N HIS A 195 -2.66 15.89 -14.39
CA HIS A 195 -3.64 15.06 -15.07
C HIS A 195 -3.31 15.06 -16.56
N LEU A 196 -3.24 13.89 -17.17
CA LEU A 196 -2.98 13.77 -18.60
C LEU A 196 -4.30 13.50 -19.32
N PHE A 197 -4.73 14.47 -20.12
CA PHE A 197 -5.83 14.28 -21.05
C PHE A 197 -5.31 13.67 -22.35
N VAL A 198 -5.98 12.61 -22.81
CA VAL A 198 -5.65 11.90 -24.04
C VAL A 198 -6.91 11.84 -24.89
N GLN A 199 -6.83 12.29 -26.14
CA GLN A 199 -7.88 12.12 -27.14
C GLN A 199 -7.34 11.41 -28.37
N MET A 200 -7.93 10.28 -28.71
CA MET A 200 -7.62 9.54 -29.92
C MET A 200 -8.37 10.12 -31.13
N LYS A 201 -7.66 10.39 -32.24
CA LYS A 201 -8.25 10.91 -33.48
C LYS A 201 -8.41 9.81 -34.53
N SER A 202 -7.31 9.18 -34.94
CA SER A 202 -7.31 8.17 -35.99
C SER A 202 -6.02 7.36 -36.00
N LEU A 203 -6.05 6.15 -36.57
CA LEU A 203 -4.85 5.37 -36.87
C LEU A 203 -4.68 5.31 -38.38
N MET A 204 -3.60 5.89 -38.89
CA MET A 204 -3.22 5.80 -40.29
C MET A 204 -2.09 4.79 -40.44
N CYS A 205 -2.38 3.60 -40.97
CA CYS A 205 -1.35 2.61 -41.22
C CYS A 205 -1.70 1.79 -42.46
N SER A 206 -0.69 1.33 -43.19
CA SER A 206 -0.88 0.29 -44.20
C SER A 206 -1.42 -0.97 -43.53
N ASN A 207 -2.32 -1.69 -44.20
CA ASN A 207 -2.80 -3.03 -43.81
C ASN A 207 -3.69 -3.10 -42.56
N LEU A 208 -4.52 -2.09 -42.27
CA LEU A 208 -5.51 -2.18 -41.19
C LEU A 208 -6.56 -3.25 -41.48
N GLY A 209 -7.38 -3.09 -42.54
CA GLY A 209 -8.26 -4.11 -43.15
C GLY A 209 -9.30 -4.80 -42.26
N GLU A 210 -9.21 -4.60 -40.95
CA GLU A 210 -9.88 -5.31 -39.86
C GLU A 210 -10.20 -4.31 -38.75
N ASP A 211 -11.21 -4.60 -37.94
CA ASP A 211 -11.53 -3.74 -36.81
C ASP A 211 -10.39 -3.77 -35.79
N LEU A 212 -10.20 -2.67 -35.05
CA LEU A 212 -9.05 -2.53 -34.16
C LEU A 212 -9.52 -2.21 -32.75
N GLU A 213 -8.73 -2.67 -31.79
CA GLU A 213 -8.82 -2.30 -30.39
C GLU A 213 -7.53 -1.59 -29.99
N ILE A 214 -7.66 -0.39 -29.41
CA ILE A 214 -6.55 0.45 -28.98
C ILE A 214 -6.59 0.54 -27.47
N ILE A 215 -5.45 0.30 -26.82
CA ILE A 215 -5.34 0.25 -25.37
C ILE A 215 -4.26 1.22 -24.93
N PHE A 216 -4.64 2.30 -24.24
CA PHE A 216 -3.73 3.27 -23.64
C PHE A 216 -3.46 2.91 -22.18
N SER A 217 -2.21 3.09 -21.74
CA SER A 217 -1.81 2.98 -20.34
C SER A 217 -0.51 3.74 -20.07
N LEU A 218 -0.33 4.19 -18.83
CA LEU A 218 0.94 4.74 -18.35
C LEU A 218 1.82 3.64 -17.76
N PHE A 219 3.12 3.74 -18.01
CA PHE A 219 4.11 2.73 -17.62
C PHE A 219 5.37 3.36 -17.04
N ASP A 220 5.84 2.75 -15.96
CA ASP A 220 7.10 3.10 -15.32
C ASP A 220 8.19 2.15 -15.80
N SER A 221 9.15 2.68 -16.56
CA SER A 221 10.28 1.90 -17.08
C SER A 221 11.33 1.55 -16.03
N LYS A 222 11.38 2.28 -14.91
CA LYS A 222 12.31 2.02 -13.81
C LYS A 222 11.84 0.80 -12.99
N GLU A 223 10.55 0.79 -12.65
CA GLU A 223 9.92 -0.32 -11.90
C GLU A 223 9.38 -1.42 -12.83
N ASN A 224 9.49 -1.24 -14.15
CA ASN A 224 9.02 -2.14 -15.21
C ASN A 224 7.57 -2.61 -15.04
N ARG A 225 6.65 -1.68 -14.76
CA ARG A 225 5.24 -2.00 -14.48
C ARG A 225 4.26 -0.90 -14.93
N PRO A 226 3.00 -1.26 -15.25
CA PRO A 226 1.96 -0.27 -15.50
C PRO A 226 1.61 0.48 -14.22
N ILE A 227 1.37 1.79 -14.35
CA ILE A 227 1.01 2.68 -13.24
C ILE A 227 -0.41 3.24 -13.36
N SER A 228 -1.14 2.94 -14.44
CA SER A 228 -2.53 3.37 -14.62
C SER A 228 -3.44 2.23 -15.07
N GLU A 229 -4.74 2.40 -14.84
CA GLU A 229 -5.78 1.65 -15.51
C GLU A 229 -5.62 1.79 -17.04
N ARG A 230 -6.16 0.80 -17.74
CA ARG A 230 -6.12 0.73 -19.19
C ARG A 230 -7.36 1.39 -19.77
N PHE A 231 -7.16 2.29 -20.73
CA PHE A 231 -8.23 2.93 -21.48
C PHE A 231 -8.40 2.23 -22.84
N PHE A 232 -9.60 1.69 -23.09
CA PHE A 232 -9.89 0.85 -24.25
C PHE A 232 -10.76 1.57 -25.28
N LEU A 233 -10.37 1.49 -26.55
CA LEU A 233 -11.08 2.09 -27.68
C LEU A 233 -11.26 1.09 -28.82
N LYS A 234 -12.29 1.30 -29.64
CA LYS A 234 -12.53 0.51 -30.85
C LYS A 234 -12.56 1.39 -32.10
N LEU A 235 -11.74 1.03 -33.08
CA LEU A 235 -11.73 1.64 -34.41
C LEU A 235 -12.31 0.68 -35.45
N ASN A 236 -12.75 1.22 -36.58
CA ASN A 236 -13.16 0.44 -37.74
C ASN A 236 -11.95 0.00 -38.58
N ARG A 237 -12.23 -0.74 -39.65
CA ARG A 237 -11.26 -1.25 -40.63
C ARG A 237 -10.40 -0.19 -41.33
N ASN A 238 -10.84 1.07 -41.29
CA ASN A 238 -10.13 2.21 -41.87
C ASN A 238 -9.30 2.97 -40.82
N GLY A 239 -9.22 2.48 -39.59
CA GLY A 239 -8.51 3.15 -38.50
C GLY A 239 -9.23 4.38 -37.96
N LEU A 240 -10.53 4.52 -38.24
CA LEU A 240 -11.34 5.65 -37.78
C LEU A 240 -12.24 5.24 -36.60
N PRO A 241 -12.58 6.19 -35.72
CA PRO A 241 -13.62 6.02 -34.70
C PRO A 241 -14.91 5.44 -35.30
N LYS A 242 -15.45 4.37 -34.69
CA LYS A 242 -16.73 3.77 -35.11
C LYS A 242 -17.92 4.73 -34.95
N CYS A 243 -17.87 5.65 -33.98
CA CYS A 243 -18.94 6.64 -33.73
C CYS A 243 -18.32 8.05 -33.62
N PRO A 244 -18.00 8.71 -34.74
CA PRO A 244 -17.35 10.03 -34.72
C PRO A 244 -18.22 11.13 -34.11
N GLU A 245 -19.54 10.95 -34.08
CA GLU A 245 -20.51 11.88 -33.46
C GLU A 245 -20.38 11.97 -31.93
N LYS A 246 -19.65 11.03 -31.30
CA LYS A 246 -19.46 10.93 -29.85
C LYS A 246 -17.99 11.02 -29.47
N PRO A 247 -17.34 12.20 -29.62
CA PRO A 247 -15.91 12.37 -29.38
C PRO A 247 -15.47 12.03 -27.95
N GLU A 248 -16.37 12.15 -26.97
CA GLU A 248 -16.15 11.80 -25.57
C GLU A 248 -15.75 10.33 -25.35
N ARG A 249 -16.17 9.42 -26.24
CA ARG A 249 -15.84 7.99 -26.15
C ARG A 249 -14.41 7.69 -26.54
N TYR A 250 -13.73 8.66 -27.16
CA TYR A 250 -12.36 8.53 -27.67
C TYR A 250 -11.36 9.33 -26.84
N CYS A 251 -11.78 9.88 -25.70
CA CYS A 251 -10.91 10.57 -24.77
C CYS A 251 -10.94 9.98 -23.36
N SER A 252 -9.82 10.15 -22.65
CA SER A 252 -9.67 9.75 -21.26
C SER A 252 -8.79 10.74 -20.51
N LEU A 253 -9.10 10.93 -19.23
CA LEU A 253 -8.29 11.67 -18.30
C LEU A 253 -7.57 10.69 -17.36
N PHE A 254 -6.25 10.64 -17.47
CA PHE A 254 -5.39 9.95 -16.52
C PHE A 254 -5.15 10.87 -15.32
N VAL A 255 -5.59 10.45 -14.14
CA VAL A 255 -5.66 11.34 -12.96
C VAL A 255 -4.62 11.01 -11.89
N ASN A 256 -4.30 12.03 -11.07
CA ASN A 256 -3.46 11.93 -9.88
C ASN A 256 -2.01 11.52 -10.17
N LEU A 257 -1.42 12.15 -11.17
CA LEU A 257 0.00 12.04 -11.46
C LEU A 257 0.75 13.05 -10.57
N GLY A 258 1.66 12.57 -9.74
CA GLY A 258 2.52 13.41 -8.92
C GLY A 258 3.69 13.99 -9.71
N SER A 259 4.30 15.06 -9.22
CA SER A 259 5.45 15.70 -9.87
C SER A 259 6.67 14.76 -10.00
N SER A 260 6.87 13.81 -9.08
CA SER A 260 7.88 12.76 -9.20
C SER A 260 7.56 11.74 -10.31
N GLU A 261 6.33 11.72 -10.83
CA GLU A 261 5.91 10.82 -11.91
C GLU A 261 5.91 11.51 -13.28
N LEU A 262 6.14 12.82 -13.34
CA LEU A 262 6.44 13.53 -14.58
C LEU A 262 7.93 13.45 -14.97
N ARG A 263 8.64 12.42 -14.51
CA ARG A 263 10.05 12.18 -14.83
C ARG A 263 10.22 11.50 -16.19
N LYS A 264 11.48 11.45 -16.66
CA LYS A 264 11.89 10.83 -17.95
C LYS A 264 11.55 9.34 -18.09
N ASP A 265 11.34 8.65 -16.97
CA ASP A 265 11.17 7.20 -16.94
C ASP A 265 9.71 6.74 -17.12
N ILE A 266 8.75 7.69 -17.20
CA ILE A 266 7.34 7.39 -17.42
C ILE A 266 6.97 7.55 -18.90
N TYR A 267 6.25 6.56 -19.41
CA TYR A 267 5.86 6.47 -20.80
C TYR A 267 4.36 6.23 -20.96
N ILE A 268 3.78 6.86 -21.98
CA ILE A 268 2.47 6.47 -22.51
C ILE A 268 2.70 5.30 -23.45
N ILE A 269 2.05 4.18 -23.18
CA ILE A 269 2.07 2.99 -24.03
C ILE A 269 0.71 2.83 -24.69
N VAL A 270 0.73 2.60 -26.00
CA VAL A 270 -0.45 2.25 -26.79
C VAL A 270 -0.27 0.89 -27.41
N HIS A 271 -1.08 -0.08 -27.00
CA HIS A 271 -1.15 -1.39 -27.65
C HIS A 271 -2.27 -1.39 -28.68
N ILE A 272 -1.96 -1.85 -29.89
CA ILE A 272 -2.91 -1.95 -31.01
C ILE A 272 -3.12 -3.43 -31.31
N ILE A 273 -4.38 -3.85 -31.24
CA ILE A 273 -4.81 -5.23 -31.47
C ILE A 273 -5.77 -5.22 -32.65
N ARG A 274 -5.52 -6.05 -33.66
CA ARG A 274 -6.45 -6.28 -34.77
C ARG A 274 -7.43 -7.39 -34.42
N ILE A 275 -8.69 -7.20 -34.79
CA ILE A 275 -9.80 -8.11 -34.53
C ILE A 275 -10.30 -8.63 -35.87
N GLY A 276 -10.00 -9.89 -36.15
CA GLY A 276 -10.32 -10.49 -37.45
C GLY A 276 -10.09 -11.99 -37.50
N ARG A 277 -9.85 -12.52 -38.70
CA ARG A 277 -9.70 -13.98 -38.91
C ARG A 277 -8.34 -14.46 -38.43
N MET A 278 -8.17 -15.76 -38.20
CA MET A 278 -6.84 -16.29 -37.86
C MET A 278 -5.89 -16.15 -39.07
N GLY A 279 -4.59 -15.89 -38.83
CA GLY A 279 -3.61 -15.64 -39.89
C GLY A 279 -3.18 -16.88 -40.68
N ALA A 280 -3.50 -18.08 -40.20
CA ALA A 280 -3.13 -19.34 -40.82
C ALA A 280 -4.34 -20.29 -40.92
N GLY A 281 -4.60 -20.83 -42.11
CA GLY A 281 -5.39 -22.05 -42.29
C GLY A 281 -6.91 -21.93 -42.45
N GLU A 282 -7.53 -20.75 -42.28
CA GLU A 282 -9.00 -20.66 -42.44
C GLU A 282 -9.42 -20.53 -43.92
N LYS A 283 -10.17 -21.53 -44.42
CA LYS A 283 -10.89 -21.45 -45.70
C LYS A 283 -11.90 -20.28 -45.64
N LYS A 284 -11.99 -19.50 -46.71
CA LYS A 284 -12.69 -18.19 -46.78
C LYS A 284 -14.16 -18.15 -46.29
N ASN A 285 -14.84 -19.28 -46.09
CA ASN A 285 -16.31 -19.36 -46.13
C ASN A 285 -17.05 -19.94 -44.90
N THR A 286 -16.44 -20.22 -43.74
CA THR A 286 -17.19 -20.91 -42.66
C THR A 286 -17.09 -20.39 -41.22
N CYS A 287 -16.34 -19.33 -40.93
CA CYS A 287 -16.09 -18.94 -39.53
C CYS A 287 -16.43 -17.46 -39.27
N ASN A 288 -17.47 -17.20 -38.47
CA ASN A 288 -17.83 -15.87 -37.93
C ASN A 288 -17.05 -15.51 -36.65
N ILE A 289 -16.10 -16.35 -36.23
CA ILE A 289 -15.31 -16.15 -35.02
C ILE A 289 -14.24 -15.10 -35.29
N GLN A 290 -14.19 -14.07 -34.45
CA GLN A 290 -13.19 -13.01 -34.52
C GLN A 290 -12.12 -13.25 -33.44
N TYR A 291 -10.85 -13.22 -33.86
CA TYR A 291 -9.68 -13.39 -33.00
C TYR A 291 -8.98 -12.06 -32.78
N ARG A 292 -8.51 -11.85 -31.55
CA ARG A 292 -7.65 -10.72 -31.16
C ARG A 292 -6.20 -11.10 -31.47
N ARG A 293 -5.53 -10.33 -32.31
CA ARG A 293 -4.13 -10.57 -32.68
C ARG A 293 -3.31 -9.28 -32.52
N PRO A 294 -2.06 -9.37 -32.05
CA PRO A 294 -1.14 -8.25 -32.06
C PRO A 294 -1.06 -7.56 -33.43
N PHE A 295 -1.15 -6.24 -33.43
CA PHE A 295 -0.89 -5.43 -34.62
C PHE A 295 0.40 -4.62 -34.46
N GLY A 296 0.52 -3.89 -33.35
CA GLY A 296 1.70 -3.07 -33.08
C GLY A 296 1.59 -2.29 -31.77
N CYS A 297 2.65 -1.57 -31.44
CA CYS A 297 2.74 -0.76 -30.23
C CYS A 297 3.33 0.62 -30.55
N ALA A 298 2.79 1.67 -29.92
CA ALA A 298 3.39 3.00 -29.91
C ALA A 298 3.75 3.37 -28.48
N VAL A 299 4.85 4.12 -28.33
CA VAL A 299 5.36 4.58 -27.03
C VAL A 299 5.74 6.05 -27.14
N LEU A 300 5.35 6.85 -26.16
CA LEU A 300 5.74 8.26 -26.02
C LEU A 300 6.30 8.51 -24.62
N SER A 301 7.43 9.22 -24.51
CA SER A 301 7.94 9.66 -23.20
C SER A 301 7.12 10.84 -22.69
N MET A 302 6.77 10.82 -21.41
CA MET A 302 6.14 11.98 -20.75
C MET A 302 7.07 13.19 -20.72
N ALA A 303 8.40 13.00 -20.70
CA ALA A 303 9.35 14.11 -20.74
C ALA A 303 9.38 14.81 -22.11
N ASP A 304 9.18 14.06 -23.20
CA ASP A 304 9.09 14.64 -24.55
C ASP A 304 7.83 15.51 -24.67
N LEU A 305 6.71 15.07 -24.07
CA LEU A 305 5.47 15.85 -24.01
C LEU A 305 5.62 17.16 -23.20
N MET A 306 6.49 17.18 -22.18
CA MET A 306 6.73 18.40 -21.39
C MET A 306 7.67 19.39 -22.08
N ALA A 307 8.52 18.92 -22.99
CA ALA A 307 9.44 19.78 -23.72
C ALA A 307 8.77 20.50 -24.88
N ASP A 308 7.75 19.88 -25.48
CA ASP A 308 6.94 20.43 -26.57
C ASP A 308 5.65 21.00 -25.96
N ASP A 309 5.60 22.32 -25.70
CA ASP A 309 4.42 23.02 -25.14
C ASP A 309 3.27 23.16 -26.16
N THR A 310 3.12 22.17 -27.05
CA THR A 310 2.23 22.20 -28.21
C THR A 310 0.91 21.53 -27.88
N LYS A 311 -0.19 22.27 -28.04
CA LYS A 311 -1.58 21.76 -27.97
C LYS A 311 -2.02 21.00 -29.24
N ASP A 312 -1.08 20.65 -30.10
CA ASP A 312 -1.35 20.15 -31.45
C ASP A 312 -1.52 18.62 -31.50
N ASP A 313 -2.15 18.15 -32.57
CA ASP A 313 -2.32 16.72 -32.86
C ASP A 313 -0.94 16.08 -33.12
N LEU A 314 -0.56 15.12 -32.27
CA LEU A 314 0.67 14.37 -32.35
C LEU A 314 0.46 13.06 -33.10
N ILE A 315 1.37 12.75 -34.03
CA ILE A 315 1.39 11.48 -34.75
C ILE A 315 2.43 10.55 -34.10
N LEU A 316 1.95 9.57 -33.33
CA LEU A 316 2.80 8.55 -32.72
C LEU A 316 3.17 7.47 -33.73
N LYS A 317 4.47 7.21 -33.84
CA LYS A 317 5.01 6.12 -34.67
C LYS A 317 4.61 4.77 -34.10
N VAL A 318 4.08 3.90 -34.95
CA VAL A 318 3.65 2.55 -34.56
C VAL A 318 4.72 1.55 -34.99
N TYR A 319 5.19 0.75 -34.03
CA TYR A 319 6.07 -0.38 -34.25
C TYR A 319 5.22 -1.62 -34.44
N MET A 320 5.23 -2.15 -35.65
CA MET A 320 4.43 -3.31 -36.06
C MET A 320 4.98 -4.57 -35.44
N CYS A 321 4.07 -5.41 -34.92
CA CYS A 321 4.41 -6.69 -34.33
C CYS A 321 4.65 -7.72 -35.44
N ASN A 322 5.87 -8.26 -35.50
CA ASN A 322 6.26 -9.28 -36.47
C ASN A 322 6.09 -10.71 -35.93
N THR A 323 6.29 -10.91 -34.62
CA THR A 323 6.22 -12.20 -33.92
C THR A 323 5.34 -12.09 -32.67
N GLU A 324 4.33 -12.96 -32.55
CA GLU A 324 3.43 -12.94 -31.38
C GLU A 324 4.13 -13.36 -30.08
N SER A 325 5.21 -14.15 -30.17
CA SER A 325 6.00 -14.62 -29.02
C SER A 325 6.55 -13.49 -28.16
N ASP A 326 6.88 -12.34 -28.77
CA ASP A 326 7.52 -11.22 -28.09
C ASP A 326 6.56 -10.06 -27.79
N TRP A 327 5.26 -10.25 -28.03
CA TRP A 327 4.25 -9.21 -27.86
C TRP A 327 4.24 -8.61 -26.44
N PHE A 328 4.44 -9.44 -25.42
CA PHE A 328 4.40 -8.99 -24.03
C PHE A 328 5.51 -7.98 -23.68
N GLN A 329 6.64 -7.99 -24.40
CA GLN A 329 7.83 -7.16 -24.15
C GLN A 329 8.09 -6.11 -25.23
N ILE A 330 7.15 -5.93 -26.17
CA ILE A 330 7.32 -5.01 -27.31
C ILE A 330 7.55 -3.57 -26.83
N HIS A 331 6.78 -3.09 -25.85
CA HIS A 331 6.89 -1.75 -25.32
C HIS A 331 8.22 -1.51 -24.61
N GLU A 332 8.71 -2.50 -23.84
CA GLU A 332 10.04 -2.42 -23.22
C GLU A 332 11.15 -2.33 -24.27
N SER A 333 11.05 -3.12 -25.33
CA SER A 333 12.01 -3.11 -26.42
C SER A 333 12.04 -1.74 -27.11
N ILE A 334 10.86 -1.11 -27.28
CA ILE A 334 10.74 0.25 -27.82
C ILE A 334 11.38 1.29 -26.92
N ILE A 335 11.07 1.24 -25.61
CA ILE A 335 11.64 2.15 -24.60
C ILE A 335 13.18 2.03 -24.56
N LYS A 336 13.70 0.81 -24.58
CA LYS A 336 15.14 0.49 -24.59
C LYS A 336 15.81 0.73 -25.95
N LYS A 337 15.08 1.24 -26.94
CA LYS A 337 15.54 1.50 -28.32
C LYS A 337 16.07 0.25 -29.04
N LEU A 338 15.60 -0.95 -28.67
CA LEU A 338 15.93 -2.23 -29.30
C LEU A 338 15.03 -2.50 -30.52
N ASN A 339 14.95 -1.51 -31.41
CA ASN A 339 13.89 -1.41 -32.44
C ASN A 339 14.20 -2.07 -33.77
N ALA A 340 15.42 -2.58 -33.96
CA ALA A 340 15.88 -3.14 -35.24
C ALA A 340 15.02 -4.31 -35.76
N ARG A 341 14.24 -4.95 -34.89
CA ARG A 341 13.41 -6.12 -35.21
C ARG A 341 11.96 -5.80 -35.57
N TYR A 342 11.53 -4.54 -35.41
CA TYR A 342 10.14 -4.13 -35.67
C TYR A 342 10.05 -3.26 -36.91
N ASN A 343 9.01 -3.49 -37.71
CA ASN A 343 8.72 -2.61 -38.85
C ASN A 343 8.05 -1.33 -38.34
N LEU A 344 8.56 -0.17 -38.75
CA LEU A 344 8.02 1.13 -38.36
C LEU A 344 7.03 1.64 -39.40
N THR A 345 5.97 2.32 -38.96
CA THR A 345 5.13 3.09 -39.87
C THR A 345 5.90 4.22 -40.55
N GLY A 346 5.57 4.51 -41.81
CA GLY A 346 6.19 5.59 -42.59
C GLY A 346 5.93 6.98 -42.00
N SER A 347 6.60 8.01 -42.52
CA SER A 347 6.61 9.38 -41.96
C SER A 347 5.23 10.03 -41.78
N ASN A 348 4.24 9.69 -42.61
CA ASN A 348 2.85 10.19 -42.51
C ASN A 348 1.84 9.14 -42.03
N ALA A 349 2.34 8.00 -41.53
CA ALA A 349 1.53 6.90 -41.02
C ALA A 349 1.82 6.72 -39.53
N GLY A 350 0.78 6.74 -38.71
CA GLY A 350 0.89 6.58 -37.27
C GLY A 350 -0.46 6.74 -36.58
N LEU A 351 -0.41 6.73 -35.25
CA LEU A 351 -1.54 6.95 -34.38
C LEU A 351 -1.65 8.45 -34.08
N ALA A 352 -2.68 9.11 -34.61
CA ALA A 352 -2.96 10.51 -34.37
C ALA A 352 -3.72 10.68 -33.04
N VAL A 353 -3.11 11.41 -32.11
CA VAL A 353 -3.62 11.69 -30.76
C VAL A 353 -3.45 13.15 -30.40
N SER A 354 -4.37 13.70 -29.63
CA SER A 354 -4.19 14.98 -28.94
C SER A 354 -3.90 14.67 -27.47
N LEU A 355 -2.83 15.29 -26.95
CA LEU A 355 -2.37 15.11 -25.57
C LEU A 355 -2.31 16.48 -24.91
N GLN A 356 -2.81 16.57 -23.68
CA GLN A 356 -2.73 17.80 -22.91
C GLN A 356 -2.44 17.49 -21.45
N LEU A 357 -1.37 18.09 -20.91
CA LEU A 357 -1.05 18.02 -19.49
C LEU A 357 -1.77 19.14 -18.73
N LEU A 358 -2.67 18.76 -17.84
CA LEU A 358 -3.49 19.64 -17.03
C LEU A 358 -2.95 19.65 -15.60
N HIS A 359 -2.92 20.84 -15.00
CA HIS A 359 -2.35 21.07 -13.69
C HIS A 359 -3.45 21.56 -12.73
N GLY A 360 -3.44 21.06 -11.50
CA GLY A 360 -4.32 21.51 -10.43
C GLY A 360 -5.39 20.50 -10.05
N ASP A 361 -6.35 20.96 -9.25
CA ASP A 361 -7.42 20.15 -8.70
C ASP A 361 -8.43 19.72 -9.78
N ILE A 362 -8.88 18.46 -9.78
CA ILE A 362 -9.85 17.93 -10.76
C ILE A 362 -11.16 18.72 -10.81
N GLU A 363 -11.65 19.26 -9.69
CA GLU A 363 -12.88 20.06 -9.65
C GLU A 363 -12.63 21.47 -10.20
N GLN A 364 -11.42 21.98 -10.06
CA GLN A 364 -11.01 23.20 -10.75
C GLN A 364 -10.86 22.96 -12.26
N ILE A 365 -10.19 21.89 -12.68
CA ILE A 365 -10.03 21.52 -14.09
C ILE A 365 -11.39 21.31 -14.76
N ARG A 366 -12.35 20.68 -14.07
CA ARG A 366 -13.72 20.50 -14.56
C ARG A 366 -14.42 21.84 -14.81
N ARG A 367 -14.18 22.84 -13.96
CA ARG A 367 -14.72 24.20 -14.13
C ARG A 367 -14.03 24.95 -15.26
N ASP A 368 -12.70 24.98 -15.24
CA ASP A 368 -11.89 25.73 -16.20
C ASP A 368 -12.01 25.17 -17.63
N TYR A 369 -12.23 23.85 -17.76
CA TYR A 369 -12.39 23.14 -19.03
C TYR A 369 -13.78 22.50 -19.19
N THR A 370 -14.83 23.23 -18.81
CA THR A 370 -16.22 22.74 -18.83
C THR A 370 -16.60 22.07 -20.16
N SER A 371 -16.17 22.63 -21.30
CA SER A 371 -16.44 22.06 -22.63
C SER A 371 -15.87 20.66 -22.84
N MET A 372 -14.71 20.33 -22.25
CA MET A 372 -14.12 18.98 -22.32
C MET A 372 -14.91 17.96 -21.50
N PHE A 373 -15.48 18.36 -20.36
CA PHE A 373 -16.11 17.44 -19.40
C PHE A 373 -17.63 17.30 -19.53
N THR A 374 -18.27 18.14 -20.36
CA THR A 374 -19.74 18.19 -20.56
C THR A 374 -20.40 16.88 -20.98
N HIS A 375 -19.68 15.94 -21.62
CA HIS A 375 -20.26 14.75 -22.24
C HIS A 375 -19.81 13.42 -21.58
N GLY A 376 -19.11 13.46 -20.44
CA GLY A 376 -18.71 12.25 -19.71
C GLY A 376 -17.39 11.63 -20.20
N VAL A 377 -16.29 12.37 -19.98
CA VAL A 377 -14.92 11.88 -20.22
C VAL A 377 -14.63 10.67 -19.33
N SER A 378 -14.04 9.63 -19.92
CA SER A 378 -13.60 8.46 -19.14
C SER A 378 -12.44 8.82 -18.22
N ILE A 379 -12.42 8.29 -17.00
CA ILE A 379 -11.32 8.53 -16.04
C ILE A 379 -10.53 7.24 -15.90
N ALA A 380 -9.23 7.31 -16.22
CA ALA A 380 -8.28 6.24 -15.99
C ALA A 380 -7.50 6.53 -14.70
N ARG A 381 -7.69 5.73 -13.66
CA ARG A 381 -7.06 5.95 -12.36
C ARG A 381 -5.63 5.41 -12.34
N LYS A 382 -4.79 6.00 -11.49
CA LYS A 382 -3.50 5.43 -11.11
C LYS A 382 -3.72 4.05 -10.46
N LEU A 383 -2.90 3.06 -10.81
CA LEU A 383 -2.86 1.76 -10.15
C LEU A 383 -2.08 1.89 -8.83
N GLY A 384 -2.60 1.25 -7.79
CA GLY A 384 -2.18 1.54 -6.42
C GLY A 384 -2.88 2.79 -5.88
N PHE A 385 -2.54 3.18 -4.66
CA PHE A 385 -3.20 4.33 -4.04
C PHE A 385 -2.66 5.64 -4.63
N SER A 386 -3.59 6.55 -4.93
CA SER A 386 -3.24 7.92 -5.27
C SER A 386 -2.49 8.54 -4.09
N ASN A 387 -1.34 9.17 -4.35
CA ASN A 387 -0.62 9.96 -3.36
C ASN A 387 -1.46 11.17 -2.88
N ILE A 388 -2.58 11.45 -3.55
CA ILE A 388 -3.45 12.60 -3.36
C ILE A 388 -4.89 12.09 -3.19
N ILE A 389 -5.44 12.18 -1.98
CA ILE A 389 -6.90 12.10 -1.77
C ILE A 389 -7.39 13.52 -1.62
N MET A 390 -8.30 13.91 -2.51
CA MET A 390 -8.90 15.23 -2.52
C MET A 390 -9.99 15.24 -1.44
N PRO A 391 -10.00 16.21 -0.51
CA PRO A 391 -11.09 16.34 0.45
C PRO A 391 -12.37 16.66 -0.33
N GLY A 392 -13.34 15.74 -0.34
CA GLY A 392 -14.63 15.92 -1.04
C GLY A 392 -15.11 14.73 -1.87
N MET A 393 -14.35 13.65 -2.01
CA MET A 393 -14.90 12.37 -2.50
C MET A 393 -15.49 11.55 -1.34
N PHE A 394 -16.51 12.11 -0.68
CA PHE A 394 -17.52 11.37 0.10
C PHE A 394 -18.87 12.07 -0.04
#